data_AF-A0A1Y0G389-F1
#
_entry.id   AF-A0A1Y0G389-F1
#
_cell.length_a   1.000
_cell.length_b   1.000
_cell.length_c   1.000
_cell.angle_alpha   90.00
_cell.angle_beta   90.00
_cell.angle_gamma   90.00
#
_symmetry.space_group_name_H-M   'P 1'
#
loop_
_entity.id
_entity.type
_entity.pdbx_description
1 polymer ?
#
loop_
_entity_poly.entity_id
_entity_poly.type
_entity_poly.pdbx_seq_one_letter_code
_entity_poly.pdbx_strand_id
1 'polypeptide(L)'
;MPPAASSQYSATPALPSSGGDAALADFDDWLGSACLGGALPPAVAADLQSAAAAYHLDEVAESYLTQAYARAPEHPAVHIALYRFYFYKNRLSEALAVAQRCLIKTAVDLGLPVDWREVALDHAVFAEHADSYAPAPRFYLFTLKGCAYLHMRLGDLEQGAALVAKLMALDPSNKLGGAVLQGILDRVGLNDDDE
;
A
#
# COMPACT_ATOMS: atom_id res chain seq x y z
N MET A 1 -18.85 -54.71 -3.03
CA MET A 1 -17.48 -54.36 -3.44
C MET A 1 -17.51 -52.97 -4.07
N PRO A 2 -16.43 -52.17 -3.91
CA PRO A 2 -16.44 -50.74 -3.56
C PRO A 2 -16.61 -49.76 -4.76
N PRO A 3 -16.73 -48.44 -4.48
CA PRO A 3 -17.07 -47.38 -5.45
C PRO A 3 -15.85 -46.55 -5.89
N ALA A 4 -15.99 -45.77 -6.98
CA ALA A 4 -15.10 -44.66 -7.33
C ALA A 4 -15.80 -43.77 -8.36
N ALA A 5 -15.68 -42.45 -8.40
CA ALA A 5 -15.27 -41.42 -7.46
C ALA A 5 -15.73 -40.12 -8.16
N SER A 6 -16.64 -39.36 -7.56
CA SER A 6 -17.02 -38.05 -8.09
C SER A 6 -15.96 -37.04 -7.66
N SER A 7 -15.09 -36.60 -8.58
CA SER A 7 -14.26 -35.43 -8.36
C SER A 7 -15.15 -34.18 -8.35
N GLN A 8 -15.60 -33.79 -7.16
CA GLN A 8 -16.05 -32.43 -6.90
C GLN A 8 -14.81 -31.60 -6.56
N TYR A 9 -14.32 -30.84 -7.54
CA TYR A 9 -13.43 -29.72 -7.25
C TYR A 9 -14.28 -28.65 -6.54
N SER A 10 -14.11 -28.52 -5.23
CA SER A 10 -14.65 -27.40 -4.48
C SER A 10 -13.99 -26.12 -4.97
N ALA A 11 -14.82 -25.20 -5.48
CA ALA A 11 -14.40 -23.87 -5.87
C ALA A 11 -13.93 -23.12 -4.62
N THR A 12 -12.69 -22.63 -4.65
CA THR A 12 -12.13 -21.73 -3.64
C THR A 12 -13.04 -20.50 -3.50
N PRO A 13 -13.46 -20.10 -2.28
CA PRO A 13 -14.29 -18.92 -2.13
C PRO A 13 -13.45 -17.68 -2.45
N ALA A 14 -13.86 -16.93 -3.48
CA ALA A 14 -13.27 -15.65 -3.82
C ALA A 14 -13.57 -14.64 -2.70
N LEU A 15 -12.51 -14.03 -2.15
CA LEU A 15 -12.61 -12.95 -1.16
C LEU A 15 -13.52 -11.81 -1.69
N PRO A 16 -14.32 -11.16 -0.83
CA PRO A 16 -15.16 -10.05 -1.23
C PRO A 16 -14.31 -8.80 -1.54
N SER A 17 -14.17 -8.46 -2.83
CA SER A 17 -13.32 -7.36 -3.33
C SER A 17 -13.75 -5.95 -2.91
N SER A 18 -14.97 -5.74 -2.44
CA SER A 18 -15.59 -4.40 -2.45
C SER A 18 -15.16 -3.45 -1.30
N GLY A 19 -14.64 -3.97 -0.18
CA GLY A 19 -14.30 -3.14 0.99
C GLY A 19 -12.90 -2.52 0.96
N GLY A 20 -11.91 -3.23 0.42
CA GLY A 20 -10.51 -2.78 0.36
C GLY A 20 -10.26 -1.73 -0.73
N ASP A 21 -10.98 -1.81 -1.85
CA ASP A 21 -10.79 -0.92 -3.00
C ASP A 21 -11.12 0.55 -2.67
N ALA A 22 -12.18 0.79 -1.89
CA ALA A 22 -12.56 2.15 -1.46
C ALA A 22 -11.52 2.77 -0.52
N ALA A 23 -10.93 1.95 0.36
CA ALA A 23 -9.92 2.38 1.33
C ALA A 23 -8.59 2.78 0.66
N LEU A 24 -8.32 2.24 -0.54
CA LEU A 24 -7.16 2.54 -1.37
C LEU A 24 -7.42 3.65 -2.39
N ALA A 25 -8.66 3.83 -2.83
CA ALA A 25 -9.05 5.00 -3.63
C ALA A 25 -8.84 6.31 -2.85
N ASP A 26 -9.18 6.32 -1.56
CA ASP A 26 -8.91 7.48 -0.67
C ASP A 26 -7.41 7.75 -0.49
N PHE A 27 -6.58 6.70 -0.56
CA PHE A 27 -5.12 6.84 -0.59
C PHE A 27 -4.64 7.40 -1.93
N ASP A 28 -5.18 6.95 -3.06
CA ASP A 28 -4.80 7.40 -4.41
C ASP A 28 -5.11 8.89 -4.64
N ASP A 29 -6.32 9.33 -4.28
CA ASP A 29 -6.75 10.73 -4.39
C ASP A 29 -5.90 11.64 -3.51
N TRP A 30 -5.62 11.22 -2.29
CA TRP A 30 -4.79 11.99 -1.37
C TRP A 30 -3.32 12.05 -1.82
N LEU A 31 -2.74 10.95 -2.29
CA LEU A 31 -1.38 10.91 -2.83
C LEU A 31 -1.19 11.81 -4.04
N GLY A 32 -2.15 11.79 -4.96
CA GLY A 32 -2.14 12.65 -6.14
C GLY A 32 -2.16 14.14 -5.77
N SER A 33 -2.85 14.50 -4.69
CA SER A 33 -2.98 15.89 -4.22
C SER A 33 -1.80 16.36 -3.35
N ALA A 34 -1.30 15.50 -2.46
CA ALA A 34 -0.32 15.87 -1.43
C ALA A 34 1.15 15.82 -1.89
N CYS A 35 1.50 14.97 -2.87
CA CYS A 35 2.90 14.67 -3.18
C CYS A 35 3.58 15.63 -4.18
N LEU A 36 2.86 16.59 -4.76
CA LEU A 36 3.39 17.51 -5.79
C LEU A 36 4.01 18.80 -5.21
N GLY A 37 4.17 18.89 -3.88
CA GLY A 37 4.76 20.06 -3.21
C GLY A 37 6.25 20.29 -3.47
N GLY A 38 6.95 19.33 -4.10
CA GLY A 38 8.31 19.50 -4.64
C GLY A 38 8.26 19.70 -6.15
N ALA A 39 9.09 20.61 -6.69
CA ALA A 39 9.15 20.84 -8.13
C ALA A 39 9.65 19.57 -8.85
N LEU A 40 8.72 18.82 -9.45
CA LEU A 40 9.03 17.62 -10.22
C LEU A 40 9.93 18.00 -11.41
N PRO A 41 11.14 17.40 -11.56
CA PRO A 41 12.01 17.73 -12.67
C PRO A 41 11.30 17.47 -14.02
N PRO A 42 11.40 18.38 -15.01
CA PRO A 42 10.66 18.24 -16.27
C PRO A 42 10.88 16.91 -16.99
N ALA A 43 12.11 16.37 -16.94
CA ALA A 43 12.43 15.07 -17.52
C ALA A 43 11.69 13.92 -16.82
N VAL A 44 11.58 13.97 -15.48
CA VAL A 44 10.83 12.97 -14.70
C VAL A 44 9.35 13.09 -15.00
N ALA A 45 8.81 14.30 -15.08
CA ALA A 45 7.42 14.53 -15.46
C ALA A 45 7.10 13.94 -16.84
N ALA A 46 8.00 14.13 -17.82
CA ALA A 46 7.85 13.58 -19.17
C ALA A 46 7.88 12.04 -19.17
N ASP A 47 8.78 11.42 -18.39
CA ASP A 47 8.85 9.97 -18.24
C ASP A 47 7.54 9.42 -17.61
N LEU A 48 7.04 10.04 -16.54
CA LEU A 48 5.78 9.64 -15.90
C LEU A 48 4.57 9.81 -16.83
N GLN A 49 4.52 10.90 -17.61
CA GLN A 49 3.47 11.11 -18.60
C GLN A 49 3.53 10.06 -19.72
N SER A 50 4.74 9.70 -20.16
CA SER A 50 4.94 8.68 -21.19
C SER A 50 4.55 7.29 -20.71
N ALA A 51 4.86 6.97 -19.44
CA ALA A 51 4.38 5.74 -18.80
C ALA A 51 2.85 5.66 -18.77
N ALA A 52 2.18 6.76 -18.38
CA ALA A 52 0.72 6.83 -18.35
C ALA A 52 0.09 6.68 -19.74
N ALA A 53 0.65 7.33 -20.77
CA ALA A 53 0.18 7.21 -22.14
C ALA A 53 0.37 5.78 -22.70
N ALA A 54 1.47 5.13 -22.32
CA ALA A 54 1.80 3.77 -22.70
C ALA A 54 1.23 2.70 -21.76
N TYR A 55 0.30 3.03 -20.84
CA TYR A 55 -0.16 2.10 -19.79
C TYR A 55 -0.72 0.76 -20.31
N HIS A 56 -1.25 0.74 -21.53
CA HIS A 56 -1.74 -0.45 -22.21
C HIS A 56 -0.62 -1.38 -22.76
N LEU A 57 0.62 -0.91 -22.78
CA LEU A 57 1.83 -1.61 -23.23
C LEU A 57 2.76 -1.80 -22.02
N ASP A 58 2.62 -2.90 -21.30
CA ASP A 58 3.26 -3.14 -20.00
C ASP A 58 4.77 -2.87 -20.01
N GLU A 59 5.50 -3.49 -20.94
CA GLU A 59 6.96 -3.34 -21.04
C GLU A 59 7.39 -1.89 -21.34
N VAL A 60 6.62 -1.18 -22.16
CA VAL A 60 6.91 0.20 -22.54
C VAL A 60 6.64 1.14 -21.37
N ALA A 61 5.50 0.98 -20.69
CA ALA A 61 5.16 1.76 -19.51
C ALA A 61 6.18 1.53 -18.38
N GLU A 62 6.55 0.29 -18.11
CA GLU A 62 7.53 -0.06 -17.08
C GLU A 62 8.93 0.50 -17.41
N SER A 63 9.32 0.53 -18.69
CA SER A 63 10.57 1.16 -19.12
C SER A 63 10.60 2.65 -18.79
N TYR A 64 9.52 3.39 -19.04
CA TYR A 64 9.44 4.81 -18.69
C TYR A 64 9.46 5.03 -17.16
N LEU A 65 8.77 4.18 -16.39
CA LEU A 65 8.81 4.25 -14.93
C LEU A 65 10.21 3.96 -14.37
N THR A 66 10.92 3.03 -14.98
CA THR A 66 12.32 2.72 -14.65
C THR A 66 13.23 3.91 -14.93
N GLN A 67 13.02 4.60 -16.05
CA GLN A 67 13.75 5.83 -16.38
C GLN A 67 13.45 6.96 -15.38
N ALA A 68 12.18 7.17 -15.03
CA ALA A 68 11.79 8.14 -14.01
C ALA A 68 12.47 7.83 -12.66
N TYR A 69 12.52 6.55 -12.27
CA TYR A 69 13.21 6.08 -11.07
C TYR A 69 14.72 6.31 -11.10
N ALA A 70 15.38 6.03 -12.22
CA ALA A 70 16.82 6.30 -12.35
C ALA A 70 17.15 7.80 -12.23
N ARG A 71 16.24 8.69 -12.67
CA ARG A 71 16.43 10.14 -12.60
C ARG A 71 16.11 10.74 -11.24
N ALA A 72 15.10 10.22 -10.56
CA ALA A 72 14.62 10.77 -9.30
C ALA A 72 14.18 9.65 -8.33
N PRO A 73 15.14 8.83 -7.84
CA PRO A 73 14.83 7.68 -7.00
C PRO A 73 14.25 8.07 -5.64
N GLU A 74 14.46 9.31 -5.21
CA GLU A 74 13.96 9.85 -3.95
C GLU A 74 12.66 10.66 -4.09
N HIS A 75 12.10 10.78 -5.30
CA HIS A 75 10.92 11.62 -5.50
C HIS A 75 9.62 10.83 -5.26
N PRO A 76 8.73 11.25 -4.34
CA PRO A 76 7.51 10.51 -4.00
C PRO A 76 6.62 10.20 -5.20
N ALA A 77 6.46 11.15 -6.14
CA ALA A 77 5.68 10.96 -7.37
C ALA A 77 6.12 9.73 -8.20
N VAL A 78 7.42 9.41 -8.20
CA VAL A 78 7.94 8.26 -8.95
C VAL A 78 7.54 6.95 -8.28
N HIS A 79 7.67 6.87 -6.96
CA HIS A 79 7.23 5.69 -6.22
C HIS A 79 5.72 5.48 -6.30
N ILE A 80 4.94 6.55 -6.27
CA ILE A 80 3.48 6.49 -6.44
C ILE A 80 3.14 5.94 -7.82
N ALA A 81 3.80 6.41 -8.88
CA ALA A 81 3.57 5.92 -10.23
C ALA A 81 3.94 4.42 -10.38
N LEU A 82 5.09 4.01 -9.84
CA LEU A 82 5.51 2.59 -9.80
C LEU A 82 4.51 1.72 -9.03
N TYR A 83 4.11 2.15 -7.83
CA TYR A 83 3.15 1.44 -7.00
C TYR A 83 1.84 1.23 -7.76
N ARG A 84 1.26 2.29 -8.34
CA ARG A 84 -0.01 2.23 -9.09
C ARG A 84 0.09 1.31 -10.29
N PHE A 85 1.19 1.40 -11.05
CA PHE A 85 1.42 0.54 -12.19
C PHE A 85 1.39 -0.94 -11.79
N TYR A 86 2.19 -1.33 -10.81
CA TYR A 86 2.22 -2.73 -10.35
C TYR A 86 0.90 -3.17 -9.72
N PHE A 87 0.29 -2.31 -8.90
CA PHE A 87 -0.96 -2.61 -8.23
C PHE A 87 -2.11 -2.89 -9.20
N TYR A 88 -2.35 -1.99 -10.17
CA TYR A 88 -3.45 -2.13 -11.13
C TYR A 88 -3.19 -3.23 -12.17
N LYS A 89 -1.93 -3.62 -12.38
CA LYS A 89 -1.55 -4.81 -13.17
C LYS A 89 -1.61 -6.11 -12.36
N ASN A 90 -2.06 -6.06 -11.10
CA ASN A 90 -2.11 -7.19 -10.17
C ASN A 90 -0.74 -7.85 -9.89
N ARG A 91 0.35 -7.08 -10.05
CA ARG A 91 1.74 -7.46 -9.73
C ARG A 91 2.04 -7.10 -8.28
N LEU A 92 1.40 -7.82 -7.36
CA LEU A 92 1.32 -7.45 -5.94
C LEU A 92 2.67 -7.49 -5.22
N SER A 93 3.54 -8.44 -5.58
CA SER A 93 4.88 -8.55 -4.99
C SER A 93 5.74 -7.33 -5.35
N GLU A 94 5.71 -6.87 -6.59
CA GLU A 94 6.40 -5.65 -7.00
C GLU A 94 5.79 -4.40 -6.37
N ALA A 95 4.46 -4.32 -6.28
CA ALA A 95 3.78 -3.23 -5.57
C ALA A 95 4.21 -3.18 -4.09
N LEU A 96 4.34 -4.34 -3.43
CA LEU A 96 4.80 -4.44 -2.04
C LEU A 96 6.24 -3.97 -1.90
N ALA A 97 7.13 -4.35 -2.82
CA ALA A 97 8.52 -3.91 -2.81
C ALA A 97 8.63 -2.37 -2.95
N VAL A 98 7.73 -1.73 -3.71
CA VAL A 98 7.66 -0.26 -3.80
C VAL A 98 7.10 0.34 -2.50
N ALA A 99 6.00 -0.22 -1.96
CA ALA A 99 5.40 0.26 -0.72
C ALA A 99 6.37 0.20 0.48
N GLN A 100 7.16 -0.87 0.59
CA GLN A 100 8.19 -1.03 1.62
C GLN A 100 9.31 0.03 1.47
N ARG A 101 9.73 0.33 0.23
CA ARG A 101 10.69 1.42 -0.03
C ARG A 101 10.13 2.78 0.41
N CYS A 102 8.87 3.07 0.08
CA CYS A 102 8.20 4.29 0.54
C CYS A 102 8.15 4.37 2.07
N LEU A 103 7.82 3.26 2.74
CA LEU A 103 7.71 3.21 4.19
C LEU A 103 9.07 3.53 4.85
N ILE A 104 10.15 2.88 4.41
CA ILE A 104 11.51 3.13 4.89
C ILE A 104 11.92 4.58 4.64
N LYS A 105 11.71 5.06 3.42
CA LYS A 105 12.10 6.43 3.05
C LYS A 105 11.36 7.46 3.90
N THR A 106 10.05 7.30 4.04
CA THR A 106 9.23 8.25 4.81
C THR A 106 9.58 8.17 6.29
N ALA A 107 9.95 6.99 6.81
CA ALA A 107 10.48 6.90 8.16
C ALA A 107 11.75 7.75 8.33
N VAL A 108 12.71 7.63 7.41
CA VAL A 108 13.95 8.42 7.41
C VAL A 108 13.66 9.92 7.29
N ASP A 109 12.81 10.34 6.36
CA ASP A 109 12.44 11.74 6.15
C ASP A 109 11.80 12.37 7.41
N LEU A 110 11.08 11.56 8.20
CA LEU A 110 10.40 11.98 9.43
C LEU A 110 11.24 11.79 10.70
N GLY A 111 12.47 11.27 10.59
CA GLY A 111 13.31 10.95 11.74
C GLY A 111 12.75 9.82 12.62
N LEU A 112 11.95 8.91 12.03
CA LEU A 112 11.38 7.74 12.68
C LEU A 112 12.32 6.51 12.57
N PRO A 113 12.17 5.52 13.45
CA PRO A 113 12.78 4.20 13.27
C PRO A 113 12.45 3.58 11.91
N VAL A 114 13.44 2.93 11.29
CA VAL A 114 13.27 2.22 10.01
C VAL A 114 12.40 0.96 10.18
N ASP A 115 12.54 0.26 11.31
CA ASP A 115 11.60 -0.80 11.64
C ASP A 115 10.29 -0.16 12.13
N TRP A 116 9.23 -0.31 11.34
CA TRP A 116 7.89 0.20 11.66
C TRP A 116 7.36 -0.33 13.00
N ARG A 117 7.88 -1.47 13.49
CA ARG A 117 7.51 -2.04 14.79
C ARG A 117 7.95 -1.15 15.95
N GLU A 118 9.03 -0.41 15.79
CA GLU A 118 9.58 0.50 16.81
C GLU A 118 8.91 1.87 16.79
N VAL A 119 8.15 2.20 15.75
CA VAL A 119 7.45 3.48 15.64
C VAL A 119 6.30 3.55 16.63
N ALA A 120 6.29 4.62 17.44
CA ALA A 120 5.29 4.91 18.45
C ALA A 120 4.58 6.27 18.21
N LEU A 121 3.38 6.41 18.77
CA LEU A 121 2.53 7.60 18.61
C LEU A 121 3.09 8.84 19.31
N ASP A 122 3.98 8.66 20.29
CA ASP A 122 4.61 9.72 21.07
C ASP A 122 5.84 10.34 20.38
N HIS A 123 6.27 9.82 19.22
CA HIS A 123 7.27 10.51 18.41
C HIS A 123 6.78 11.91 18.03
N ALA A 124 7.68 12.89 18.10
CA ALA A 124 7.41 14.31 17.88
C ALA A 124 6.60 14.57 16.60
N VAL A 125 6.90 13.85 15.53
CA VAL A 125 6.21 13.98 14.23
C VAL A 125 4.71 13.65 14.27
N PHE A 126 4.26 12.80 15.19
CA PHE A 126 2.84 12.51 15.39
C PHE A 126 2.23 13.43 16.46
N ALA A 127 3.00 13.77 17.51
CA ALA A 127 2.53 14.65 18.59
C ALA A 127 2.33 16.11 18.13
N GLU A 128 3.28 16.66 17.37
CA GLU A 128 3.25 18.03 16.84
C GLU A 128 2.16 18.23 15.77
N HIS A 129 1.70 17.13 15.18
CA HIS A 129 0.69 17.12 14.12
C HIS A 129 -0.59 16.39 14.53
N ALA A 130 -0.84 16.18 15.83
CA ALA A 130 -2.04 15.50 16.31
C ALA A 130 -3.35 16.16 15.80
N ASP A 131 -3.34 17.50 15.72
CA ASP A 131 -4.47 18.31 15.27
C ASP A 131 -4.35 18.79 13.81
N SER A 132 -3.17 18.71 13.20
CA SER A 132 -2.92 19.16 11.84
C SER A 132 -2.66 17.96 10.94
N TYR A 133 -3.44 17.80 9.87
CA TYR A 133 -3.20 16.78 8.84
C TYR A 133 -1.95 17.08 8.02
N ALA A 134 -0.79 17.05 8.65
CA ALA A 134 0.49 17.25 8.00
C ALA A 134 0.66 16.17 6.92
N PRO A 135 1.03 16.55 5.68
CA PRO A 135 1.09 15.60 4.58
C PRO A 135 2.03 14.43 4.83
N ALA A 136 3.19 14.66 5.47
CA ALA A 136 4.24 13.66 5.56
C ALA A 136 3.96 12.52 6.58
N PRO A 137 3.52 12.78 7.84
CA PRO A 137 3.09 11.70 8.75
C PRO A 137 1.91 10.90 8.19
N ARG A 138 0.99 11.58 7.48
CA ARG A 138 -0.12 10.91 6.80
C ARG A 138 0.36 9.99 5.68
N PHE A 139 1.37 10.40 4.91
CA PHE A 139 2.00 9.55 3.89
C PHE A 139 2.54 8.28 4.51
N TYR A 140 3.26 8.39 5.64
CA TYR A 140 3.81 7.25 6.36
C TYR A 140 2.71 6.24 6.74
N LEU A 141 1.65 6.71 7.41
CA LEU A 141 0.54 5.84 7.83
C LEU A 141 -0.18 5.19 6.65
N PHE A 142 -0.32 5.91 5.54
CA PHE A 142 -0.89 5.30 4.35
C PHE A 142 0.03 4.25 3.71
N THR A 143 1.35 4.47 3.65
CA THR A 143 2.28 3.45 3.15
C THR A 143 2.23 2.20 4.03
N LEU A 144 2.08 2.36 5.34
CA LEU A 144 1.87 1.27 6.29
C LEU A 144 0.58 0.50 5.98
N LYS A 145 -0.53 1.21 5.70
CA LYS A 145 -1.80 0.62 5.26
C LYS A 145 -1.67 -0.15 3.95
N GLY A 146 -0.95 0.41 2.97
CA GLY A 146 -0.69 -0.24 1.68
C GLY A 146 0.09 -1.54 1.84
N CYS A 147 1.14 -1.55 2.66
CA CYS A 147 1.89 -2.76 3.01
C CYS A 147 0.97 -3.81 3.66
N ALA A 148 0.14 -3.40 4.63
CA ALA A 148 -0.79 -4.31 5.31
C ALA A 148 -1.72 -5.02 4.32
N TYR A 149 -2.39 -4.23 3.46
CA TYR A 149 -3.29 -4.75 2.45
C TYR A 149 -2.61 -5.68 1.45
N LEU A 150 -1.40 -5.33 1.00
CA LEU A 150 -0.66 -6.16 0.05
C LEU A 150 -0.23 -7.49 0.65
N HIS A 151 0.25 -7.52 1.90
CA HIS A 151 0.53 -8.77 2.61
C HIS A 151 -0.74 -9.63 2.73
N MET A 152 -1.87 -9.02 3.11
CA MET A 152 -3.15 -9.74 3.19
C MET A 152 -3.55 -10.37 1.84
N ARG A 153 -3.38 -9.63 0.73
CA ARG A 153 -3.70 -10.15 -0.62
C ARG A 153 -2.71 -11.19 -1.13
N LEU A 154 -1.49 -11.19 -0.64
CA LEU A 154 -0.48 -12.21 -0.94
C LEU A 154 -0.67 -13.49 -0.09
N GLY A 155 -1.59 -13.47 0.89
CA GLY A 155 -1.83 -14.58 1.82
C GLY A 155 -1.00 -14.53 3.10
N ASP A 156 -0.17 -13.50 3.27
CA ASP A 156 0.68 -13.29 4.45
C ASP A 156 -0.13 -12.66 5.59
N LEU A 157 -1.17 -13.34 6.05
CA LEU A 157 -2.19 -12.78 6.96
C LEU A 157 -1.61 -12.33 8.30
N GLU A 158 -0.65 -13.07 8.87
CA GLU A 158 0.00 -12.72 10.13
C GLU A 158 0.74 -11.37 10.03
N GLN A 159 1.51 -11.20 8.95
CA GLN A 159 2.26 -9.97 8.69
C GLN A 159 1.31 -8.80 8.37
N GLY A 160 0.23 -9.07 7.62
CA GLY A 160 -0.85 -8.13 7.38
C GLY A 160 -1.50 -7.64 8.68
N ALA A 161 -1.87 -8.58 9.56
CA ALA A 161 -2.48 -8.28 10.86
C ALA A 161 -1.57 -7.46 11.76
N ALA A 162 -0.27 -7.77 11.82
CA ALA A 162 0.68 -7.00 12.61
C ALA A 162 0.79 -5.54 12.13
N LEU A 163 0.76 -5.32 10.80
CA LEU A 163 0.75 -3.97 10.21
C LEU A 163 -0.57 -3.22 10.46
N VAL A 164 -1.71 -3.89 10.37
CA VAL A 164 -3.03 -3.31 10.72
C VAL A 164 -3.05 -2.88 12.18
N ALA A 165 -2.60 -3.74 13.10
CA ALA A 165 -2.53 -3.42 14.52
C ALA A 165 -1.65 -2.18 14.78
N LYS A 166 -0.49 -2.09 14.13
CA LYS A 166 0.35 -0.88 14.23
C LYS A 166 -0.34 0.35 13.66
N LEU A 167 -0.98 0.25 12.51
CA LEU A 167 -1.72 1.37 11.92
C LEU A 167 -2.78 1.90 12.88
N MET A 168 -3.55 1.02 13.52
CA MET A 168 -4.56 1.42 14.51
C MET A 168 -3.95 2.05 15.76
N ALA A 169 -2.79 1.57 16.21
CA ALA A 169 -2.06 2.17 17.32
C ALA A 169 -1.55 3.59 17.01
N LEU A 170 -1.16 3.85 15.74
CA LEU A 170 -0.66 5.14 15.28
C LEU A 170 -1.78 6.10 14.78
N ASP A 171 -2.97 5.59 14.49
CA ASP A 171 -4.16 6.38 14.16
C ASP A 171 -5.38 5.92 14.99
N PRO A 172 -5.42 6.27 16.30
CA PRO A 172 -6.52 5.88 17.19
C PRO A 172 -7.88 6.42 16.75
N SER A 173 -7.89 7.53 16.01
CA SER A 173 -9.09 8.14 15.44
C SER A 173 -9.60 7.46 14.17
N ASN A 174 -8.88 6.45 13.66
CA ASN A 174 -9.19 5.72 12.44
C ASN A 174 -9.45 6.64 11.22
N LYS A 175 -8.74 7.78 11.16
CA LYS A 175 -8.84 8.74 10.06
C LYS A 175 -8.43 8.14 8.72
N LEU A 176 -7.52 7.16 8.72
CA LEU A 176 -7.05 6.47 7.53
C LEU A 176 -7.73 5.12 7.30
N GLY A 177 -8.73 4.75 8.12
CA GLY A 177 -9.55 3.57 7.89
C GLY A 177 -8.83 2.23 8.10
N GLY A 178 -7.92 2.13 9.07
CA GLY A 178 -7.31 0.86 9.48
C GLY A 178 -8.34 -0.19 9.94
N ALA A 179 -9.45 0.25 10.54
CA ALA A 179 -10.55 -0.62 10.96
C ALA A 179 -11.21 -1.39 9.80
N VAL A 180 -11.13 -0.87 8.56
CA VAL A 180 -11.64 -1.57 7.38
C VAL A 180 -10.81 -2.84 7.11
N LEU A 181 -9.49 -2.75 7.22
CA LEU A 181 -8.60 -3.90 7.04
C LEU A 181 -8.75 -4.91 8.19
N GLN A 182 -8.91 -4.42 9.43
CA GLN A 182 -9.19 -5.28 10.57
C GLN A 182 -10.47 -6.10 10.34
N GLY A 183 -11.56 -5.46 9.90
CA GLY A 183 -12.81 -6.17 9.62
C GLY A 183 -12.72 -7.17 8.45
N ILE A 184 -11.72 -7.05 7.56
CA ILE A 184 -11.43 -8.08 6.55
C ILE A 184 -10.72 -9.27 7.21
N LEU A 185 -9.70 -9.02 8.03
CA LEU A 185 -8.97 -10.07 8.76
C LEU A 185 -9.90 -10.89 9.66
N ASP A 186 -10.79 -10.23 10.40
CA ASP A 186 -11.73 -10.90 11.29
C ASP A 186 -12.64 -11.90 10.53
N ARG A 187 -13.06 -11.54 9.31
CA ARG A 187 -13.87 -12.42 8.46
C ARG A 187 -13.09 -13.59 7.87
N VAL A 188 -11.79 -13.42 7.65
CA VAL A 188 -10.93 -14.51 7.18
C VAL A 188 -10.70 -15.51 8.31
N GLY A 189 -10.37 -15.04 9.52
CA GLY A 189 -10.17 -15.91 10.68
C GLY A 189 -11.40 -16.75 11.06
N LEU A 190 -12.61 -16.17 10.92
CA LEU A 190 -13.85 -16.91 11.16
C LEU A 190 -14.07 -18.09 10.20
N ASN A 191 -13.56 -18.02 8.96
CA ASN A 191 -13.71 -19.13 8.01
C ASN A 191 -12.68 -20.24 8.23
N ASP A 192 -11.55 -19.93 8.87
CA ASP A 192 -10.49 -20.91 9.20
C ASP A 192 -10.82 -21.70 10.48
N ASP A 193 -11.63 -21.14 11.38
CA ASP A 193 -12.07 -21.79 12.64
C ASP A 193 -13.28 -22.74 12.47
N ASP A 194 -13.96 -22.68 11.30
CA ASP A 194 -15.15 -23.48 10.97
C ASP A 194 -14.83 -24.79 10.18
N GLU A 195 -13.55 -25.15 9.98
CA GLU A 195 -13.07 -26.42 9.40
C GLU A 195 -12.52 -27.41 10.44
#